data_AF-A0A1E2WP84-F1
#
_entry.id   AF-A0A1E2WP84-F1
#
_cell.length_a   1.000
_cell.length_b   1.000
_cell.length_c   1.000
_cell.angle_alpha   90.00
_cell.angle_beta   90.00
_cell.angle_gamma   90.00
#
_symmetry.space_group_name_H-M   'P 1'
#
loop_
_entity.id
_entity.type
_entity.pdbx_description
1 polymer ?
#
loop_
_entity_poly.entity_id
_entity_poly.type
_entity_poly.pdbx_seq_one_letter_code
_entity_poly.pdbx_strand_id
1 'polypeptide(L)'
;MLPKLRVSNNRLKVMRVGVARRRKHTITQTRVRLWTVNEYHRMFETGIITEVERVELIDGRVIPMSAKNPVHAATTPCASDYLKRLLVEIALLRVQNPIYLSQYSEPEPDIAGVRIDSRKYIHLHPAPNKIFLLTVLAYLSRF
;
A
#
# COMPACT_ATOMS: atom_id res chain seq x y z
N MET A 1 -40.67 -5.29 71.49
CA MET A 1 -41.58 -5.99 70.56
C MET A 1 -42.25 -4.92 69.68
N LEU A 2 -42.16 -5.07 68.36
CA LEU A 2 -42.14 -4.02 67.30
C LEU A 2 -43.38 -3.08 67.19
N PRO A 3 -43.19 -1.79 66.81
CA PRO A 3 -44.17 -1.04 66.04
C PRO A 3 -43.94 -1.24 64.53
N LYS A 4 -45.02 -1.54 63.81
CA LYS A 4 -45.08 -1.76 62.35
C LYS A 4 -44.88 -0.44 61.60
N LEU A 5 -43.96 -0.40 60.64
CA LEU A 5 -43.83 0.70 59.67
C LEU A 5 -44.49 0.31 58.34
N ARG A 6 -45.41 1.17 57.91
CA ARG A 6 -46.20 1.10 56.68
C ARG A 6 -45.49 1.92 55.59
N VAL A 7 -45.27 1.34 54.43
CA VAL A 7 -44.66 1.97 53.26
C VAL A 7 -45.68 2.86 52.54
N SER A 8 -45.27 4.04 52.05
CA SER A 8 -45.77 4.60 50.77
C SER A 8 -45.01 5.86 50.31
N ASN A 9 -44.16 5.63 49.31
CA ASN A 9 -43.92 6.41 48.09
C ASN A 9 -43.37 7.85 48.15
N ASN A 10 -42.04 7.90 47.98
CA ASN A 10 -41.28 8.93 47.28
C ASN A 10 -41.97 9.41 46.00
N ARG A 11 -42.33 10.70 45.92
CA ARG A 11 -42.52 11.37 44.63
C ARG A 11 -41.19 11.91 44.14
N LEU A 12 -40.80 11.39 42.97
CA LEU A 12 -39.62 11.73 42.19
C LEU A 12 -39.57 13.24 41.86
N LYS A 13 -38.42 13.87 42.12
CA LYS A 13 -38.03 15.13 41.48
C LYS A 13 -37.81 14.87 39.99
N VAL A 14 -38.60 15.51 39.13
CA VAL A 14 -38.34 15.51 37.69
C VAL A 14 -37.14 16.42 37.43
N MET A 15 -35.97 15.83 37.17
CA MET A 15 -34.83 16.53 36.57
C MET A 15 -35.17 16.82 35.10
N ARG A 16 -35.20 18.11 34.73
CA ARG A 16 -35.18 18.50 33.32
C ARG A 16 -33.81 18.14 32.76
N VAL A 17 -33.75 17.10 31.93
CA VAL A 17 -32.57 16.77 31.13
C VAL A 17 -32.43 17.85 30.08
N GLY A 18 -31.38 18.67 30.18
CA GLY A 18 -31.01 19.62 29.15
C GLY A 18 -30.72 18.88 27.84
N VAL A 19 -31.30 19.37 26.74
CA VAL A 19 -30.99 18.87 25.39
C VAL A 19 -29.50 19.14 25.14
N ALA A 20 -28.69 18.10 25.21
CA ALA A 20 -27.28 18.15 24.89
C ALA A 20 -27.14 18.64 23.43
N ARG A 21 -26.50 19.80 23.27
CA ARG A 21 -26.16 20.40 21.97
C ARG A 21 -25.37 19.35 21.17
N ARG A 22 -25.99 18.80 20.13
CA ARG A 22 -25.37 17.84 19.20
C ARG A 22 -24.09 18.48 18.65
N ARG A 23 -22.91 18.01 19.07
CA ARG A 23 -21.64 18.45 18.48
C ARG A 23 -21.72 18.13 17.00
N LYS A 24 -21.71 19.15 16.15
CA LYS A 24 -21.49 18.96 14.72
C LYS A 24 -20.08 18.41 14.60
N HIS A 25 -19.93 17.12 14.34
CA HIS A 25 -18.67 16.57 13.88
C HIS A 25 -18.48 17.09 12.46
N THR A 26 -17.84 18.25 12.35
CA THR A 26 -17.32 18.72 11.06
C THR A 26 -16.23 17.74 10.68
N ILE A 27 -16.47 16.91 9.66
CA ILE A 27 -15.42 16.08 9.08
C ILE A 27 -14.46 17.05 8.39
N THR A 28 -13.37 17.38 9.07
CA THR A 28 -12.28 18.11 8.42
C THR A 28 -11.63 17.14 7.44
N GLN A 29 -11.91 17.32 6.15
CA GLN A 29 -11.29 16.52 5.10
C GLN A 29 -9.83 16.97 4.96
N THR A 30 -8.92 16.30 5.65
CA THR A 30 -7.48 16.58 5.56
C THR A 30 -7.01 16.31 4.13
N ARG A 31 -6.58 17.36 3.42
CA ARG A 31 -5.96 17.22 2.10
C ARG A 31 -4.56 16.65 2.28
N VAL A 32 -4.32 15.47 1.72
CA VAL A 32 -3.00 14.83 1.70
C VAL A 32 -2.23 15.34 0.48
N ARG A 33 -0.99 15.82 0.69
CA ARG A 33 -0.05 16.11 -0.41
C ARG A 33 0.48 14.79 -0.95
N LEU A 34 0.44 14.62 -2.27
CA LEU A 34 0.99 13.47 -2.97
C LEU A 34 2.44 13.71 -3.38
N TRP A 35 3.26 12.65 -3.34
CA TRP A 35 4.64 12.64 -3.79
C TRP A 35 4.74 12.25 -5.25
N THR A 36 5.51 13.01 -6.02
CA THR A 36 5.87 12.61 -7.39
C THR A 36 7.05 11.64 -7.40
N VAL A 37 7.21 10.88 -8.48
CA VAL A 37 8.36 10.00 -8.71
C VAL A 37 9.69 10.76 -8.58
N ASN A 38 9.78 11.98 -9.13
CA ASN A 38 10.99 12.79 -9.01
C ASN A 38 11.29 13.21 -7.56
N GLU A 39 10.26 13.47 -6.75
CA GLU A 39 10.45 13.78 -5.33
C GLU A 39 10.85 12.53 -4.54
N TYR A 40 10.24 11.39 -4.87
CA TYR A 40 10.57 10.10 -4.29
C TYR A 40 12.04 9.73 -4.54
N HIS A 41 12.55 9.88 -5.77
CA HIS A 41 13.98 9.69 -6.06
C HIS A 41 14.88 10.64 -5.27
N ARG A 42 14.51 11.92 -5.17
CA ARG A 42 15.24 12.89 -4.35
C ARG A 42 15.27 12.53 -2.86
N MET A 43 14.26 11.84 -2.33
CA MET A 43 14.29 11.37 -0.94
C MET A 43 15.41 10.35 -0.70
N PHE A 44 15.71 9.47 -1.66
CA PHE A 44 16.86 8.58 -1.58
C PHE A 44 18.17 9.35 -1.73
N GLU A 45 18.27 10.24 -2.73
CA GLU A 45 19.48 11.05 -2.97
C GLU A 45 19.85 11.90 -1.74
N THR A 46 18.86 12.39 -1.01
CA THR A 46 19.05 13.23 0.19
C THR A 46 19.13 12.42 1.50
N GLY A 47 18.90 11.11 1.45
CA GLY A 47 18.92 10.23 2.62
C GLY A 47 17.73 10.37 3.56
N ILE A 48 16.61 10.96 3.11
CA ILE A 48 15.33 10.97 3.85
C ILE A 48 14.77 9.55 3.96
N ILE A 49 14.91 8.78 2.89
CA ILE A 49 14.59 7.36 2.82
C ILE A 49 15.89 6.62 2.47
N THR A 50 16.10 5.48 3.10
CA THR A 50 17.23 4.59 2.82
C THR A 50 16.78 3.36 2.05
N GLU A 51 17.68 2.73 1.30
CA GLU A 51 17.39 1.48 0.57
C GLU A 51 16.94 0.33 1.50
N VAL A 52 17.31 0.39 2.78
CA VAL A 52 16.98 -0.63 3.79
C VAL A 52 15.49 -0.60 4.17
N GLU A 53 14.83 0.56 4.06
CA GLU A 53 13.41 0.70 4.44
C GLU A 53 12.46 -0.05 3.50
N ARG A 54 12.93 -0.43 2.30
CA ARG A 54 12.18 -1.21 1.32
C ARG A 54 10.77 -0.68 1.09
N VAL A 55 10.69 0.51 0.48
CA VAL A 55 9.43 1.19 0.16
C VAL A 55 9.21 1.31 -1.34
N GLU A 56 7.96 1.46 -1.76
CA GLU A 56 7.57 1.78 -3.14
C GLU A 56 6.60 2.97 -3.20
N LEU A 57 6.50 3.63 -4.35
CA LEU A 57 5.60 4.76 -4.56
C LEU A 57 4.31 4.31 -5.28
N ILE A 58 3.18 4.38 -4.59
CA ILE A 58 1.84 4.03 -5.13
C ILE A 58 0.89 5.21 -4.93
N ASP A 59 0.30 5.71 -6.02
CA ASP A 59 -0.65 6.83 -6.03
C ASP A 59 -0.20 8.04 -5.18
N GLY A 60 1.09 8.34 -5.25
CA GLY A 60 1.74 9.44 -4.57
C GLY A 60 1.98 9.21 -3.08
N ARG A 61 1.92 7.96 -2.63
CA ARG A 61 2.15 7.55 -1.24
C ARG A 61 3.35 6.61 -1.21
N VAL A 62 4.31 6.93 -0.34
CA VAL A 62 5.43 6.03 -0.04
C VAL A 62 4.93 4.99 0.94
N ILE A 63 4.92 3.72 0.53
CA ILE A 63 4.43 2.61 1.34
C ILE A 63 5.52 1.55 1.51
N PRO A 64 5.60 0.88 2.67
CA PRO A 64 6.50 -0.24 2.84
C PRO A 64 6.09 -1.39 1.92
N MET A 65 7.08 -2.03 1.29
CA MET A 65 6.86 -3.27 0.56
C MET A 65 6.41 -4.37 1.53
N SER A 66 5.58 -5.27 1.02
CA SER A 66 5.19 -6.47 1.78
C SER A 66 6.39 -7.38 2.03
N ALA A 67 6.50 -7.89 3.25
CA ALA A 67 7.50 -8.90 3.57
C ALA A 67 7.27 -10.16 2.72
N LYS A 68 8.34 -10.66 2.10
CA LYS A 68 8.30 -11.85 1.25
C LYS A 68 8.47 -13.09 2.14
N ASN A 69 7.42 -13.89 2.27
CA ASN A 69 7.52 -15.16 2.99
C ASN A 69 8.33 -16.20 2.17
N PRO A 70 8.81 -17.31 2.77
CA PRO A 70 9.60 -18.31 2.05
C PRO A 70 8.89 -18.89 0.82
N VAL A 71 7.57 -19.06 0.86
CA VAL A 71 6.79 -19.59 -0.26
C VAL A 71 6.82 -18.63 -1.45
N HIS A 72 6.59 -17.35 -1.20
CA HIS A 72 6.70 -16.30 -2.20
C HIS A 72 8.14 -16.24 -2.74
N ALA A 73 9.14 -16.23 -1.85
CA ALA A 73 10.55 -16.19 -2.24
C ALA A 73 10.99 -17.39 -3.12
N ALA A 74 10.40 -18.57 -2.93
CA ALA A 74 10.64 -19.74 -3.78
C ALA A 74 9.82 -19.72 -5.08
N THR A 75 8.61 -19.15 -5.06
CA THR A 75 7.71 -19.14 -6.22
C THR A 75 8.17 -18.14 -7.28
N THR A 76 8.67 -16.97 -6.87
CA THR A 76 9.15 -15.92 -7.79
C THR A 76 10.22 -16.41 -8.77
N PRO A 77 11.33 -17.06 -8.35
CA PRO A 77 12.33 -17.55 -9.29
C PRO A 77 11.79 -18.66 -10.20
N CYS A 78 10.97 -19.59 -9.68
CA CYS A 78 10.34 -20.64 -10.48
C CYS A 78 9.46 -20.07 -11.60
N ALA A 79 8.59 -19.11 -11.27
CA ALA A 79 7.72 -18.45 -12.23
C ALA A 79 8.55 -17.63 -13.24
N SER A 80 9.57 -16.91 -12.77
CA SER A 80 10.50 -16.16 -13.62
C SER A 80 11.16 -17.07 -14.65
N ASP A 81 11.73 -18.20 -14.22
CA ASP A 81 12.47 -19.08 -15.13
C ASP A 81 11.57 -19.77 -16.15
N TYR A 82 10.34 -20.12 -15.75
CA TYR A 82 9.33 -20.60 -16.67
C TYR A 82 8.98 -19.55 -17.72
N LEU A 83 8.67 -18.31 -17.30
CA LEU A 83 8.33 -17.22 -18.20
C LEU A 83 9.50 -16.82 -19.12
N LYS A 84 10.75 -16.86 -18.62
CA LYS A 84 11.95 -16.58 -19.45
C LYS A 84 12.02 -17.52 -20.65
N ARG A 85 11.69 -18.80 -20.45
CA ARG A 85 11.70 -19.80 -21.53
C ARG A 85 10.58 -19.55 -22.54
N LEU A 86 9.39 -19.17 -22.08
CA LEU A 86 8.24 -18.91 -22.95
C LEU A 86 8.36 -17.60 -23.74
N LEU A 87 8.98 -16.59 -23.15
CA LEU A 87 9.02 -15.22 -23.68
C LEU A 87 10.40 -14.83 -24.21
N VAL A 88 11.28 -15.81 -24.41
CA VAL A 88 12.58 -15.60 -25.03
C VAL A 88 12.40 -14.90 -26.38
N GLU A 89 13.23 -13.88 -26.65
CA GLU A 89 13.16 -13.01 -27.85
C GLU A 89 11.86 -12.19 -28.04
N ILE A 90 10.85 -12.37 -27.20
CA ILE A 90 9.58 -11.63 -27.23
C ILE A 90 9.61 -10.48 -26.21
N ALA A 91 10.10 -10.76 -25.00
CA ALA A 91 10.11 -9.80 -23.90
C ALA A 91 11.37 -9.90 -23.04
N LEU A 92 11.78 -8.77 -22.48
CA LEU A 92 12.73 -8.71 -21.37
C LEU A 92 11.96 -8.89 -20.06
N LEU A 93 12.32 -9.89 -19.25
CA LEU A 93 11.76 -10.03 -17.92
C LEU A 93 12.55 -9.22 -16.90
N ARG A 94 11.83 -8.42 -16.11
CA ARG A 94 12.33 -7.70 -14.93
C ARG A 94 11.72 -8.36 -13.70
N VAL A 95 12.56 -8.85 -12.80
CA VAL A 95 12.13 -9.55 -11.57
C VAL A 95 12.43 -8.64 -10.40
N GLN A 96 11.43 -8.29 -9.58
CA GLN A 96 11.60 -7.44 -8.40
C GLN A 96 12.36 -6.15 -8.74
N ASN A 97 11.86 -5.44 -9.74
CA ASN A 97 12.53 -4.29 -10.33
C ASN A 97 11.49 -3.20 -10.63
N PRO A 98 11.77 -1.91 -10.35
CA PRO A 98 10.76 -0.88 -10.53
C PRO A 98 10.30 -0.72 -11.98
N ILE A 99 9.04 -0.32 -12.11
CA ILE A 99 8.39 0.09 -13.36
C ILE A 99 7.77 1.46 -13.18
N TYR A 100 7.75 2.29 -14.22
CA TYR A 100 7.10 3.59 -14.16
C TYR A 100 5.65 3.45 -14.63
N LEU A 101 4.69 3.82 -13.79
CA LEU A 101 3.26 3.80 -14.16
C LEU A 101 2.70 5.20 -14.40
N SER A 102 3.12 6.18 -13.60
CA SER A 102 2.69 7.58 -13.75
C SER A 102 3.62 8.51 -12.98
N GLN A 103 3.38 9.83 -13.04
CA GLN A 103 4.14 10.80 -12.24
C GLN A 103 4.03 10.56 -10.72
N TYR A 104 3.06 9.75 -10.27
CA TYR A 104 2.77 9.46 -8.88
C TYR A 104 2.93 7.98 -8.54
N SER A 105 3.40 7.12 -9.46
CA SER A 105 3.48 5.69 -9.16
C SER A 105 4.64 5.01 -9.89
N GLU A 106 5.49 4.38 -9.10
CA GLU A 106 6.64 3.57 -9.51
C GLU A 106 6.72 2.31 -8.62
N PRO A 107 5.87 1.30 -8.85
CA PRO A 107 5.85 0.06 -8.07
C PRO A 107 7.02 -0.87 -8.42
N GLU A 108 7.30 -1.82 -7.51
CA GLU A 108 8.24 -2.93 -7.73
C GLU A 108 7.49 -4.27 -7.82
N PRO A 109 7.01 -4.69 -9.02
CA PRO A 109 6.32 -5.96 -9.18
C PRO A 109 7.28 -7.16 -9.03
N ASP A 110 6.73 -8.33 -8.71
CA ASP A 110 7.53 -9.56 -8.63
C ASP A 110 8.12 -9.93 -9.99
N ILE A 111 7.30 -9.86 -11.04
CA ILE A 111 7.75 -10.06 -12.42
C ILE A 111 7.01 -9.08 -13.34
N ALA A 112 7.76 -8.36 -14.17
CA ALA A 112 7.27 -7.56 -15.27
C ALA A 112 7.87 -8.04 -16.59
N GLY A 113 7.03 -8.38 -17.56
CA GLY A 113 7.43 -8.62 -18.94
C GLY A 113 7.36 -7.32 -19.72
N VAL A 114 8.51 -6.85 -20.20
CA VAL A 114 8.61 -5.55 -20.90
C VAL A 114 9.23 -5.71 -22.28
N ARG A 115 9.01 -4.72 -23.15
CA ARG A 115 9.61 -4.67 -24.47
C ARG A 115 11.12 -4.79 -24.36
N ILE A 116 11.72 -5.60 -25.22
CA ILE A 116 13.17 -5.75 -25.31
C ILE A 116 13.80 -4.38 -25.64
N ASP A 117 14.78 -4.02 -24.82
CA ASP A 117 15.57 -2.80 -24.95
C ASP A 117 17.04 -3.20 -24.88
N SER A 118 17.84 -2.80 -25.87
CA SER A 118 19.26 -3.18 -25.96
C SER A 118 20.10 -2.64 -24.81
N ARG A 119 19.67 -1.54 -24.19
CA ARG A 119 20.30 -0.94 -23.01
C ARG A 119 19.64 -1.38 -21.69
N LYS A 120 18.68 -2.31 -21.75
CA LYS A 120 18.00 -2.90 -20.60
C LYS A 120 17.43 -1.85 -19.63
N TYR A 121 16.95 -0.72 -20.14
CA TYR A 121 16.35 0.34 -19.31
C TYR A 121 17.32 0.96 -18.28
N ILE A 122 18.62 1.03 -18.59
CA ILE A 122 19.65 1.55 -17.67
C ILE A 122 19.42 3.01 -17.22
N HIS A 123 18.72 3.82 -18.01
CA HIS A 123 18.50 5.24 -17.70
C HIS A 123 17.11 5.54 -17.14
N LEU A 124 16.10 4.75 -17.50
CA LEU A 124 14.69 5.01 -17.15
C LEU A 124 13.94 3.70 -17.05
N HIS A 125 13.11 3.56 -16.01
CA HIS A 125 12.21 2.42 -15.86
C HIS A 125 11.22 2.32 -17.04
N PRO A 126 10.80 1.11 -17.41
CA PRO A 126 9.83 0.92 -18.48
C PRO A 126 8.50 1.61 -18.14
N ALA A 127 8.04 2.46 -19.06
CA ALA A 127 6.75 3.14 -19.00
C ALA A 127 5.60 2.19 -19.40
N PRO A 128 4.32 2.54 -19.15
CA PRO A 128 3.19 1.63 -19.37
C PRO A 128 3.11 1.06 -20.78
N ASN A 129 3.43 1.86 -21.80
CA ASN A 129 3.42 1.44 -23.20
C ASN A 129 4.55 0.45 -23.57
N LYS A 130 5.43 0.10 -22.63
CA LYS A 130 6.50 -0.88 -22.78
C LYS A 130 6.23 -2.16 -22.00
N ILE A 131 5.12 -2.24 -21.25
CA ILE A 131 4.81 -3.34 -20.36
C ILE A 131 3.78 -4.24 -21.06
N PHE A 132 4.09 -5.53 -21.17
CA PHE A 132 3.20 -6.53 -21.75
C PHE A 132 2.51 -7.38 -20.68
N LEU A 133 3.18 -7.59 -19.55
CA LEU A 133 2.73 -8.47 -18.47
C LEU A 133 3.19 -7.91 -17.12
N LEU A 134 2.32 -7.96 -16.12
CA LEU A 134 2.64 -7.74 -14.71
C LEU A 134 2.11 -8.90 -13.89
N THR A 135 2.95 -9.47 -13.04
CA THR A 135 2.58 -10.54 -12.11
C THR A 135 2.87 -10.09 -10.68
N VAL A 136 1.87 -10.24 -9.81
CA VAL A 136 2.00 -10.07 -8.36
C VAL A 136 1.69 -11.42 -7.71
N LEU A 137 2.65 -11.99 -7.01
CA LEU A 137 2.51 -13.23 -6.26
C LEU A 137 2.02 -12.91 -4.85
N ALA A 138 0.70 -12.83 -4.71
CA ALA A 138 0.08 -12.74 -3.40
C ALA A 138 0.12 -14.11 -2.69
N TYR A 139 0.43 -14.10 -1.40
CA TYR A 139 0.22 -15.27 -0.54
C TYR A 139 -0.73 -14.90 0.59
N LEU A 140 -1.68 -15.79 0.88
CA LEU A 140 -2.53 -15.67 2.06
C LEU A 140 -1.75 -16.19 3.26
N SER A 141 -1.29 -15.28 4.11
CA SER A 141 -0.84 -15.64 5.46
C SER A 141 -2.07 -16.11 6.24
N ARG A 142 -2.28 -17.43 6.30
CA ARG A 142 -3.10 -18.03 7.35
C ARG A 142 -2.27 -18.00 8.63
N PHE A 143 -2.56 -17.05 9.51
CA PHE A 143 -2.20 -17.16 10.92
C PHE A 143 -3.17 -18.13 11.60
#